data_AF-A0A6J5ZGH0-F1
#
_entry.id   AF-A0A6J5ZGH0-F1
#
_cell.length_a   1.000
_cell.length_b   1.000
_cell.length_c   1.000
_cell.angle_alpha   90.00
_cell.angle_beta   90.00
_cell.angle_gamma   90.00
#
_symmetry.space_group_name_H-M   'P 1'
#
loop_
_entity.id
_entity.type
_entity.pdbx_description
1 polymer ?
#
loop_
_entity_poly.entity_id
_entity_poly.type
_entity_poly.pdbx_seq_one_letter_code
_entity_poly.pdbx_strand_id
1 'polypeptide(L)'
;MKNWRLLLAIASGIAAVITLVTSIPPSEAVFGGTSAVGDKRVVSLLSGQNVLRSGCSGVLMSERIVISAAHCLGNPGKTYTSEVYEPQNLWVAQPGADLNVDDHSTRVRVARVILTNGYDNTWKPQENNIATQKDDIAFLFLEKILVAGVTSEIASMEDIATIKANRLFFTHIGYGLKDVGTADGKPYLTTLRSYMQGSARYPNNPSLDRNTVTSEETMQSALCGGDSGSPWYATVNGVEKLVAVTVAASGCQSTGGGTGGTLGTAIYPYLSMMKAQWAIFLKEYVVPSQPLQVLPINTSLPLIQRSEGCDATNLGALQILENGQWRDFMLAQGWARVANCPSTHPFQPWVRASIPENTEIRWRLWATGAWEVFTPPYKYRPSNAFGTPTPSPTKASVPLTLTPLTNVPRVQPTLPVKTVTTIRCKKGLLVKSVKGLNPVCPKGFTRIKS
;
A
#
# COMPACT_ATOMS: atom_id res chain seq x y z
N MET A 1 -30.19 11.28 90.08
CA MET A 1 -29.26 10.13 90.23
C MET A 1 -29.17 9.44 88.87
N LYS A 2 -28.09 9.28 88.11
CA LYS A 2 -26.62 9.47 88.20
C LYS A 2 -26.21 9.93 86.78
N ASN A 3 -25.56 11.09 86.64
CA ASN A 3 -24.14 11.29 86.28
C ASN A 3 -23.79 10.88 84.83
N TRP A 4 -23.05 11.59 83.97
CA TRP A 4 -22.19 12.79 84.00
C TRP A 4 -21.30 12.58 82.75
N ARG A 5 -21.16 13.47 81.76
CA ARG A 5 -20.10 14.51 81.63
C ARG A 5 -19.85 14.72 80.12
N LEU A 6 -19.44 15.92 79.71
CA LEU A 6 -18.21 16.00 78.91
C LEU A 6 -18.22 16.57 77.45
N LEU A 7 -18.14 17.89 77.28
CA LEU A 7 -17.34 18.65 76.29
C LEU A 7 -17.85 19.00 74.88
N LEU A 8 -17.91 20.32 74.69
CA LEU A 8 -17.76 21.10 73.46
C LEU A 8 -16.48 20.77 72.69
N ALA A 9 -16.56 20.88 71.37
CA ALA A 9 -15.55 21.57 70.56
C ALA A 9 -16.22 22.27 69.37
N ILE A 10 -16.09 23.59 69.35
CA ILE A 10 -16.43 24.48 68.23
C ILE A 10 -15.23 24.50 67.29
N ALA A 11 -15.44 24.32 65.98
CA ALA A 11 -14.51 24.85 64.98
C ALA A 11 -15.25 25.10 63.65
N SER A 12 -15.34 26.37 63.31
CA SER A 12 -15.77 26.92 62.03
C SER A 12 -14.98 26.31 60.86
N GLY A 13 -15.67 25.71 59.90
CA GLY A 13 -15.10 25.28 58.63
C GLY A 13 -15.82 26.01 57.49
N ILE A 14 -15.16 27.03 56.94
CA ILE A 14 -15.55 27.68 55.69
C ILE A 14 -15.68 26.59 54.62
N ALA A 15 -16.88 26.39 54.08
CA ALA A 15 -17.10 25.55 52.92
C ALA A 15 -16.48 26.23 51.70
N ALA A 16 -15.17 26.03 51.50
CA ALA A 16 -14.54 26.27 50.22
C ALA A 16 -15.14 25.26 49.24
N VAL A 17 -16.06 25.74 48.40
CA VAL A 17 -16.50 25.04 47.19
C VAL A 17 -15.27 24.98 46.29
N ILE A 18 -14.43 23.97 46.51
CA ILE A 18 -13.41 23.55 45.55
C ILE A 18 -14.20 23.05 44.36
N THR A 19 -14.37 23.93 43.37
CA THR A 19 -14.77 23.54 42.03
C THR A 19 -13.64 22.63 41.56
N LEU A 20 -13.85 21.31 41.69
CA LEU A 20 -13.00 20.32 41.07
C LEU A 20 -13.15 20.57 39.57
N VAL A 21 -12.25 21.38 39.00
CA VAL A 21 -12.06 21.45 37.56
C VAL A 21 -11.53 20.08 37.18
N THR A 22 -12.44 19.14 36.94
CA THR A 22 -12.13 17.91 36.25
C THR A 22 -11.67 18.34 34.87
N SER A 23 -10.36 18.45 34.66
CA SER A 23 -9.79 18.52 33.35
C SER A 23 -10.20 17.24 32.64
N ILE A 24 -11.27 17.32 31.85
CA ILE A 24 -11.64 16.28 30.90
C ILE A 24 -10.41 16.14 30.00
N PRO A 25 -9.72 14.98 29.98
CA PRO A 25 -8.61 14.81 29.06
C PRO A 25 -9.12 15.01 27.62
N PRO A 26 -8.32 15.62 26.73
CA PRO A 26 -8.74 15.84 25.35
C PRO A 26 -9.11 14.51 24.68
N SER A 27 -10.16 14.48 23.83
CA SER A 27 -10.63 13.24 23.16
C SER A 27 -9.87 12.90 21.88
N GLU A 28 -9.74 11.60 21.59
CA GLU A 28 -8.61 10.95 20.90
C GLU A 28 -9.07 9.81 19.96
N ALA A 29 -8.53 9.62 18.73
CA ALA A 29 -8.88 8.46 17.87
C ALA A 29 -8.54 7.16 18.58
N VAL A 30 -9.14 6.02 18.19
CA VAL A 30 -9.33 4.92 19.15
C VAL A 30 -10.04 5.49 20.38
N PHE A 31 -11.35 5.28 20.51
CA PHE A 31 -12.11 5.93 21.59
C PHE A 31 -11.44 5.74 22.96
N GLY A 32 -11.27 6.85 23.68
CA GLY A 32 -10.55 6.93 24.96
C GLY A 32 -9.08 6.50 24.92
N GLY A 33 -8.47 6.53 23.74
CA GLY A 33 -7.05 6.32 23.51
C GLY A 33 -6.20 7.54 23.87
N THR A 34 -4.90 7.42 23.63
CA THR A 34 -3.89 8.45 23.86
C THR A 34 -3.12 8.75 22.56
N SER A 35 -2.62 9.97 22.42
CA SER A 35 -2.13 10.44 21.12
C SER A 35 -0.88 9.67 20.74
N ALA A 36 -0.88 9.13 19.53
CA ALA A 36 0.22 8.34 18.99
C ALA A 36 0.90 9.06 17.82
N VAL A 37 0.79 10.39 17.76
CA VAL A 37 1.53 11.18 16.76
C VAL A 37 3.03 10.91 16.92
N GLY A 38 3.70 10.56 15.83
CA GLY A 38 5.10 10.15 15.80
C GLY A 38 5.36 8.66 16.12
N ASP A 39 4.33 7.87 16.43
CA ASP A 39 4.48 6.44 16.66
C ASP A 39 4.84 5.71 15.34
N LYS A 40 5.96 4.99 15.36
CA LYS A 40 6.53 4.33 14.17
C LYS A 40 5.77 3.07 13.75
N ARG A 41 4.82 2.62 14.56
CA ARG A 41 4.14 1.33 14.40
C ARG A 41 2.90 1.40 13.51
N VAL A 42 2.32 2.57 13.28
CA VAL A 42 1.08 2.73 12.50
C VAL A 42 1.30 3.62 11.30
N VAL A 43 0.64 3.32 10.18
CA VAL A 43 0.55 4.18 9.01
C VAL A 43 -0.91 4.42 8.62
N SER A 44 -1.16 5.49 7.89
CA SER A 44 -2.47 5.79 7.31
C SER A 44 -2.55 5.33 5.85
N LEU A 45 -3.69 4.75 5.46
CA LEU A 45 -4.03 4.51 4.06
C LEU A 45 -4.90 5.65 3.52
N LEU A 46 -4.52 6.15 2.35
CA LEU A 46 -5.07 7.35 1.75
C LEU A 46 -5.49 7.10 0.30
N SER A 47 -6.69 7.54 -0.05
CA SER A 47 -7.25 7.49 -1.42
C SER A 47 -6.69 8.58 -2.34
N GLY A 48 -5.49 9.08 -2.04
CA GLY A 48 -4.81 10.12 -2.81
C GLY A 48 -3.69 10.79 -2.01
N GLN A 49 -2.71 11.34 -2.72
CA GLN A 49 -1.52 11.92 -2.10
C GLN A 49 -1.83 13.12 -1.19
N ASN A 50 -2.89 13.90 -1.48
CA ASN A 50 -3.24 15.11 -0.74
C ASN A 50 -4.41 14.92 0.23
N VAL A 51 -4.86 13.67 0.45
CA VAL A 51 -6.01 13.39 1.31
C VAL A 51 -5.62 13.58 2.77
N LEU A 52 -6.42 14.33 3.53
CA LEU A 52 -6.15 14.65 4.94
C LEU A 52 -6.86 13.70 5.92
N ARG A 53 -7.67 12.77 5.41
CA ARG A 53 -8.47 11.86 6.22
C ARG A 53 -8.29 10.43 5.74
N SER A 54 -7.98 9.56 6.68
CA SER A 54 -7.82 8.14 6.40
C SER A 54 -9.16 7.43 6.43
N GLY A 55 -9.38 6.54 5.46
CA GLY A 55 -10.49 5.59 5.53
C GLY A 55 -10.11 4.31 6.29
N CYS A 56 -8.81 4.02 6.41
CA CYS A 56 -8.26 2.82 7.05
C CYS A 56 -6.82 3.02 7.48
N SER A 57 -6.43 2.29 8.51
CA SER A 57 -5.05 2.26 9.02
C SER A 57 -4.25 1.10 8.40
N GLY A 58 -2.96 1.06 8.71
CA GLY A 58 -2.06 -0.03 8.34
C GLY A 58 -0.83 -0.06 9.24
N VAL A 59 0.07 -1.00 8.96
CA VAL A 59 1.36 -1.14 9.64
C VAL A 59 2.49 -1.39 8.66
N LEU A 60 3.59 -0.66 8.84
CA LEU A 60 4.82 -0.88 8.08
C LEU A 60 5.59 -2.08 8.66
N MET A 61 5.42 -3.24 8.03
CA MET A 61 6.09 -4.48 8.45
C MET A 61 7.59 -4.46 8.08
N SER A 62 7.90 -3.91 6.92
CA SER A 62 9.27 -3.66 6.45
C SER A 62 9.32 -2.40 5.60
N GLU A 63 10.52 -1.95 5.22
CA GLU A 63 10.76 -0.72 4.45
C GLU A 63 9.79 -0.42 3.30
N ARG A 64 9.25 -1.47 2.66
CA ARG A 64 8.38 -1.38 1.48
C ARG A 64 7.11 -2.23 1.57
N ILE A 65 6.80 -2.81 2.73
CA ILE A 65 5.65 -3.69 2.88
C ILE A 65 4.77 -3.19 4.02
N VAL A 66 3.54 -2.84 3.65
CA VAL A 66 2.50 -2.46 4.61
C VAL A 66 1.45 -3.56 4.68
N ILE A 67 0.91 -3.80 5.87
CA ILE A 67 -0.21 -4.72 6.10
C ILE A 67 -1.43 -3.89 6.47
N SER A 68 -2.60 -4.27 5.97
CA SER A 68 -3.88 -3.67 6.34
C SER A 68 -5.01 -4.71 6.19
N ALA A 69 -6.27 -4.31 6.39
CA ALA A 69 -7.43 -5.14 6.12
C ALA A 69 -7.76 -5.12 4.61
N ALA A 70 -8.21 -6.25 4.08
CA ALA A 70 -8.59 -6.36 2.67
C ALA A 70 -9.87 -5.57 2.36
N HIS A 71 -10.81 -5.47 3.31
CA HIS A 71 -12.05 -4.70 3.09
C HIS A 71 -11.80 -3.20 2.88
N CYS A 72 -10.66 -2.68 3.33
CA CYS A 72 -10.24 -1.30 3.09
C CYS A 72 -9.96 -0.99 1.62
N LEU A 73 -9.71 -2.03 0.83
CA LEU A 73 -9.23 -1.94 -0.55
C LEU A 73 -10.36 -2.23 -1.53
N GLY A 74 -11.59 -1.98 -1.09
CA GLY A 74 -12.81 -2.38 -1.76
C GLY A 74 -12.88 -1.90 -3.20
N ASN A 75 -13.11 -2.83 -4.12
CA ASN A 75 -13.38 -2.55 -5.53
C ASN A 75 -14.84 -2.92 -5.80
N PRO A 76 -15.78 -1.93 -5.82
CA PRO A 76 -17.19 -2.20 -5.97
C PRO A 76 -17.49 -3.05 -7.22
N GLY A 77 -18.19 -4.17 -7.05
CA GLY A 77 -18.60 -5.05 -8.15
C GLY A 77 -17.63 -6.19 -8.50
N LYS A 78 -16.58 -6.40 -7.72
CA LYS A 78 -15.71 -7.57 -7.84
C LYS A 78 -15.90 -8.56 -6.69
N THR A 79 -15.88 -9.86 -7.01
CA THR A 79 -15.74 -10.93 -6.01
C THR A 79 -14.30 -10.90 -5.51
N TYR A 80 -14.11 -10.74 -4.20
CA TYR A 80 -12.79 -10.57 -3.56
C TYR A 80 -11.97 -11.87 -3.47
N THR A 81 -12.05 -12.71 -4.48
CA THR A 81 -11.29 -13.96 -4.55
C THR A 81 -9.89 -13.65 -5.05
N SER A 82 -8.87 -13.72 -4.19
CA SER A 82 -7.44 -13.75 -4.58
C SER A 82 -7.03 -12.68 -5.62
N GLU A 83 -7.18 -11.39 -5.31
CA GLU A 83 -6.73 -10.36 -6.26
C GLU A 83 -5.29 -9.91 -5.97
N VAL A 84 -4.45 -9.99 -6.99
CA VAL A 84 -3.22 -9.21 -7.11
C VAL A 84 -3.49 -8.12 -8.12
N TYR A 85 -3.30 -6.86 -7.74
CA TYR A 85 -3.55 -5.72 -8.64
C TYR A 85 -2.73 -4.49 -8.30
N GLU A 86 -2.65 -3.56 -9.24
CA GLU A 86 -1.98 -2.27 -9.08
C GLU A 86 -3.02 -1.16 -8.83
N PRO A 87 -3.05 -0.53 -7.65
CA PRO A 87 -4.02 0.52 -7.37
C PRO A 87 -3.63 1.83 -8.07
N GLN A 88 -4.61 2.55 -8.61
CA GLN A 88 -4.35 3.84 -9.27
C GLN A 88 -4.09 4.96 -8.26
N ASN A 89 -4.82 4.99 -7.14
CA ASN A 89 -4.83 6.13 -6.24
C ASN A 89 -4.81 5.70 -4.76
N LEU A 90 -3.84 4.87 -4.39
CA LEU A 90 -3.63 4.42 -3.02
C LEU A 90 -2.23 4.83 -2.54
N TRP A 91 -2.19 5.51 -1.41
CA TRP A 91 -0.99 6.10 -0.83
C TRP A 91 -0.89 5.76 0.65
N VAL A 92 0.35 5.76 1.15
CA VAL A 92 0.68 5.52 2.55
C VAL A 92 1.42 6.74 3.09
N ALA A 93 0.94 7.27 4.22
CA ALA A 93 1.61 8.34 4.93
C ALA A 93 2.82 7.83 5.73
N GLN A 94 3.70 8.73 6.16
CA GLN A 94 4.78 8.40 7.09
C GLN A 94 4.20 7.84 8.40
N PRO A 95 4.91 6.90 9.06
CA PRO A 95 4.42 6.35 10.31
C PRO A 95 4.11 7.42 11.36
N GLY A 96 2.96 7.30 12.02
CA GLY A 96 2.55 8.21 13.10
C GLY A 96 2.26 9.66 12.65
N ALA A 97 2.20 9.95 11.35
CA ALA A 97 1.98 11.30 10.85
C ALA A 97 0.64 11.91 11.32
N ASP A 98 0.64 13.20 11.67
CA ASP A 98 -0.58 14.01 11.75
C ASP A 98 -0.96 14.45 10.34
N LEU A 99 -2.05 13.90 9.80
CA LEU A 99 -2.46 14.10 8.40
C LEU A 99 -2.90 15.54 8.08
N ASN A 100 -3.03 16.41 9.08
CA ASN A 100 -3.37 17.82 8.85
C ASN A 100 -2.14 18.67 8.51
N VAL A 101 -0.94 18.19 8.83
CA VAL A 101 0.30 18.98 8.76
C VAL A 101 1.50 18.21 8.20
N ASP A 102 1.34 16.93 7.84
CA ASP A 102 2.44 16.14 7.30
C ASP A 102 2.86 16.58 5.89
N ASP A 103 4.12 16.31 5.55
CA ASP A 103 4.64 16.58 4.21
C ASP A 103 4.11 15.54 3.22
N HIS A 104 3.13 15.93 2.40
CA HIS A 104 2.51 15.09 1.38
C HIS A 104 3.52 14.51 0.37
N SER A 105 4.68 15.15 0.17
CA SER A 105 5.72 14.67 -0.75
C SER A 105 6.45 13.42 -0.23
N THR A 106 6.41 13.20 1.09
CA THR A 106 7.00 12.03 1.77
C THR A 106 6.09 10.80 1.75
N ARG A 107 4.82 10.97 1.36
CA ARG A 107 3.88 9.87 1.19
C ARG A 107 4.30 8.99 0.02
N VAL A 108 4.05 7.69 0.13
CA VAL A 108 4.50 6.70 -0.85
C VAL A 108 3.30 6.01 -1.49
N ARG A 109 3.29 5.92 -2.82
CA ARG A 109 2.25 5.20 -3.54
C ARG A 109 2.38 3.70 -3.33
N VAL A 110 1.24 3.02 -3.21
CA VAL A 110 1.18 1.57 -3.27
C VAL A 110 1.33 1.13 -4.72
N ALA A 111 2.37 0.34 -4.99
CA ALA A 111 2.63 -0.23 -6.31
C ALA A 111 1.78 -1.47 -6.57
N ARG A 112 1.57 -2.31 -5.54
CA ARG A 112 0.84 -3.56 -5.68
C ARG A 112 0.07 -3.91 -4.41
N VAL A 113 -1.14 -4.40 -4.58
CA VAL A 113 -1.99 -4.97 -3.55
C VAL A 113 -2.04 -6.49 -3.72
N ILE A 114 -1.89 -7.22 -2.62
CA ILE A 114 -2.06 -8.66 -2.53
C ILE A 114 -3.18 -8.97 -1.55
N LEU A 115 -4.30 -9.51 -2.04
CA LEU A 115 -5.36 -10.06 -1.21
C LEU A 115 -5.16 -11.57 -1.02
N THR A 116 -5.62 -12.11 0.12
CA THR A 116 -5.55 -13.55 0.35
C THR A 116 -6.55 -14.29 -0.54
N ASN A 117 -6.23 -15.53 -0.94
CA ASN A 117 -7.18 -16.37 -1.66
C ASN A 117 -8.39 -16.79 -0.80
N GLY A 118 -8.26 -16.69 0.51
CA GLY A 118 -9.33 -17.00 1.45
C GLY A 118 -10.22 -15.80 1.79
N TYR A 119 -9.85 -14.60 1.36
CA TYR A 119 -10.62 -13.39 1.67
C TYR A 119 -12.01 -13.50 1.04
N ASP A 120 -13.02 -13.33 1.87
CA ASP A 120 -14.40 -13.31 1.46
C ASP A 120 -15.17 -12.33 2.33
N ASN A 121 -16.01 -11.51 1.70
CA ASN A 121 -16.90 -10.60 2.40
C ASN A 121 -18.33 -10.92 1.99
N THR A 122 -18.96 -11.79 2.78
CA THR A 122 -20.30 -12.28 2.52
C THR A 122 -21.38 -11.56 3.33
N TRP A 123 -21.03 -10.45 3.99
CA TRP A 123 -21.96 -9.66 4.77
C TRP A 123 -23.05 -9.10 3.84
N LYS A 124 -24.23 -9.72 3.91
CA LYS A 124 -25.43 -9.33 3.18
C LYS A 124 -26.65 -9.48 4.10
N PRO A 125 -26.81 -8.57 5.06
CA PRO A 125 -27.89 -8.65 6.03
C PRO A 125 -29.28 -8.60 5.36
N GLN A 126 -29.38 -7.96 4.20
CA GLN A 126 -30.61 -7.92 3.39
C GLN A 126 -30.98 -9.28 2.78
N GLU A 127 -30.02 -10.19 2.61
CA GLU A 127 -30.19 -11.57 2.12
C GLU A 127 -30.15 -12.59 3.29
N ASN A 128 -30.28 -12.12 4.55
CA ASN A 128 -30.12 -12.92 5.77
C ASN A 128 -28.75 -13.61 5.91
N ASN A 129 -27.73 -13.13 5.20
CA ASN A 129 -26.36 -13.56 5.38
C ASN A 129 -25.64 -12.60 6.32
N ILE A 130 -25.51 -13.02 7.58
CA ILE A 130 -24.82 -12.27 8.64
C ILE A 130 -23.38 -12.75 8.84
N ALA A 131 -22.88 -13.63 7.96
CA ALA A 131 -21.48 -14.01 7.99
C ALA A 131 -20.61 -12.80 7.66
N THR A 132 -19.61 -12.55 8.50
CA THR A 132 -18.72 -11.40 8.36
C THR A 132 -17.55 -11.74 7.43
N GLN A 133 -16.54 -10.87 7.40
CA GLN A 133 -15.35 -11.06 6.59
C GLN A 133 -14.54 -12.29 7.05
N LYS A 134 -14.06 -13.07 6.07
CA LYS A 134 -13.13 -14.19 6.24
C LYS A 134 -11.73 -13.77 5.81
N ASP A 135 -10.68 -14.17 6.54
CA ASP A 135 -9.27 -13.98 6.11
C ASP A 135 -8.97 -12.54 5.62
N ASP A 136 -9.53 -11.55 6.34
CA ASP A 136 -9.55 -10.13 5.97
C ASP A 136 -8.21 -9.46 6.28
N ILE A 137 -7.27 -9.65 5.37
CA ILE A 137 -5.92 -9.11 5.42
C ILE A 137 -5.40 -8.87 4.00
N ALA A 138 -4.66 -7.79 3.84
CA ALA A 138 -4.01 -7.42 2.60
C ALA A 138 -2.57 -7.00 2.84
N PHE A 139 -1.73 -7.28 1.86
CA PHE A 139 -0.35 -6.80 1.81
C PHE A 139 -0.18 -5.79 0.69
N LEU A 140 0.44 -4.67 1.02
CA LEU A 140 0.67 -3.54 0.14
C LEU A 140 2.16 -3.40 -0.08
N PHE A 141 2.59 -3.52 -1.34
CA PHE A 141 3.98 -3.30 -1.73
C PHE A 141 4.14 -1.88 -2.23
N LEU A 142 5.10 -1.16 -1.65
CA LEU A 142 5.34 0.26 -1.90
C LEU A 142 6.30 0.47 -3.07
N GLU A 143 6.09 1.55 -3.82
CA GLU A 143 6.94 1.89 -4.97
C GLU A 143 8.39 2.19 -4.60
N LYS A 144 8.60 2.76 -3.41
CA LYS A 144 9.90 3.10 -2.83
C LYS A 144 9.91 2.83 -1.33
N ILE A 145 11.09 2.89 -0.73
CA ILE A 145 11.26 2.81 0.72
C ILE A 145 10.45 3.92 1.39
N LEU A 146 9.60 3.56 2.36
CA LEU A 146 8.89 4.54 3.20
C LEU A 146 9.78 5.00 4.35
N VAL A 147 10.34 4.03 5.09
CA VAL A 147 11.31 4.26 6.18
C VAL A 147 12.40 3.19 6.09
N ALA A 148 13.66 3.61 6.06
CA ALA A 148 14.80 2.70 5.97
C ALA A 148 15.03 1.93 7.28
N GLY A 149 15.49 0.68 7.18
CA GLY A 149 15.86 -0.18 8.30
C GLY A 149 14.70 -0.71 9.14
N VAL A 150 13.44 -0.45 8.77
CA VAL A 150 12.28 -0.94 9.53
C VAL A 150 12.08 -2.44 9.32
N THR A 151 11.94 -3.15 10.43
CA THR A 151 11.50 -4.54 10.50
C THR A 151 10.58 -4.72 11.71
N SER A 152 9.50 -5.49 11.55
CA SER A 152 8.62 -5.90 12.65
C SER A 152 8.84 -7.38 12.98
N GLU A 153 8.94 -7.70 14.27
CA GLU A 153 8.91 -9.09 14.72
C GLU A 153 7.47 -9.60 14.73
N ILE A 154 7.17 -10.62 13.94
CA ILE A 154 5.81 -11.15 13.81
C ILE A 154 5.60 -12.26 14.83
N ALA A 155 4.48 -12.21 15.57
CA ALA A 155 4.08 -13.27 16.48
C ALA A 155 3.85 -14.59 15.74
N SER A 156 4.47 -15.67 16.22
CA SER A 156 4.23 -17.03 15.72
C SER A 156 2.87 -17.58 16.15
N MET A 157 2.49 -18.76 15.67
CA MET A 157 1.29 -19.46 16.15
C MET A 157 1.37 -19.80 17.64
N GLU A 158 2.57 -20.09 18.15
CA GLU A 158 2.80 -20.37 19.58
C GLU A 158 2.68 -19.10 20.42
N ASP A 159 3.19 -17.97 19.93
CA ASP A 159 2.99 -16.67 20.56
C ASP A 159 1.50 -16.33 20.64
N ILE A 160 0.74 -16.54 19.55
CA ILE A 160 -0.71 -16.30 19.52
C ILE A 160 -1.44 -17.21 20.53
N ALA A 161 -1.08 -18.48 20.61
CA ALA A 161 -1.64 -19.40 21.61
C ALA A 161 -1.33 -18.92 23.03
N THR A 162 -0.09 -18.47 23.29
CA THR A 162 0.35 -17.93 24.57
C THR A 162 -0.41 -16.66 24.95
N ILE A 163 -0.61 -15.75 23.98
CA ILE A 163 -1.38 -14.51 24.17
C ILE A 163 -2.83 -14.82 24.58
N LYS A 164 -3.48 -15.78 23.89
CA LYS A 164 -4.86 -16.20 24.20
C LYS A 164 -4.97 -16.89 25.56
N ALA A 165 -4.06 -17.84 25.84
CA ALA A 165 -4.07 -18.63 27.07
C ALA A 165 -3.84 -17.76 28.32
N ASN A 166 -2.93 -16.79 28.22
CA ASN A 166 -2.57 -15.92 29.35
C ASN A 166 -3.32 -14.58 29.35
N ARG A 167 -4.22 -14.36 28.39
CA ARG A 167 -5.01 -13.12 28.25
C ARG A 167 -4.14 -11.86 28.30
N LEU A 168 -3.03 -11.89 27.55
CA LEU A 168 -2.06 -10.78 27.48
C LEU A 168 -2.71 -9.53 26.86
N PHE A 169 -2.11 -8.36 27.08
CA PHE A 169 -2.61 -7.13 26.49
C PHE A 169 -2.18 -6.96 25.04
N PHE A 170 -3.11 -6.47 24.22
CA PHE A 170 -2.82 -5.91 22.92
C PHE A 170 -2.70 -4.39 23.02
N THR A 171 -1.67 -3.83 22.40
CA THR A 171 -1.58 -2.42 22.05
C THR A 171 -2.16 -2.24 20.66
N HIS A 172 -3.19 -1.41 20.53
CA HIS A 172 -3.84 -1.06 19.27
C HIS A 172 -3.50 0.37 18.92
N ILE A 173 -3.19 0.65 17.65
CA ILE A 173 -2.81 2.01 17.22
C ILE A 173 -3.45 2.32 15.88
N GLY A 174 -4.29 3.34 15.78
CA GLY A 174 -5.10 3.58 14.57
C GLY A 174 -5.45 5.04 14.32
N TYR A 175 -5.91 5.31 13.10
CA TYR A 175 -6.38 6.60 12.58
C TYR A 175 -7.91 6.71 12.52
N GLY A 176 -8.62 5.83 13.25
CA GLY A 176 -10.08 5.77 13.21
C GLY A 176 -10.79 6.97 13.81
N LEU A 177 -12.06 6.80 14.13
CA LEU A 177 -12.82 7.84 14.83
C LEU A 177 -12.36 7.97 16.28
N LYS A 178 -12.42 9.20 16.80
CA LYS A 178 -12.20 9.52 18.22
C LYS A 178 -13.42 9.45 19.10
N ASP A 179 -14.54 9.75 18.48
CA ASP A 179 -15.88 9.77 19.03
C ASP A 179 -16.83 9.48 17.87
N VAL A 180 -18.11 9.29 18.17
CA VAL A 180 -19.16 9.08 17.15
C VAL A 180 -19.05 10.15 16.06
N GLY A 181 -18.72 9.72 14.84
CA GLY A 181 -18.63 10.57 13.65
C GLY A 181 -17.45 11.55 13.59
N THR A 182 -16.47 11.47 14.51
CA THR A 182 -15.37 12.46 14.55
C THR A 182 -14.03 11.81 14.18
N ALA A 183 -13.45 12.21 13.05
CA ALA A 183 -12.06 11.89 12.66
C ALA A 183 -11.25 13.17 12.53
N ASP A 184 -10.12 13.25 13.21
CA ASP A 184 -9.26 14.44 13.18
C ASP A 184 -7.96 14.25 12.36
N GLY A 185 -7.71 13.05 11.85
CA GLY A 185 -6.55 12.75 10.99
C GLY A 185 -5.27 12.44 11.78
N LYS A 186 -5.34 12.22 13.09
CA LYS A 186 -4.20 11.81 13.90
C LYS A 186 -4.29 10.33 14.27
N PRO A 187 -3.14 9.67 14.55
CA PRO A 187 -3.11 8.34 15.10
C PRO A 187 -3.14 8.36 16.62
N TYR A 188 -3.65 7.28 17.18
CA TYR A 188 -3.85 7.16 18.61
C TYR A 188 -3.83 5.71 19.06
N LEU A 189 -3.58 5.52 20.35
CA LEU A 189 -3.22 4.26 20.96
C LEU A 189 -4.15 3.91 22.12
N THR A 190 -4.53 2.64 22.21
CA THR A 190 -5.10 2.05 23.42
C THR A 190 -4.54 0.67 23.71
N THR A 191 -4.79 0.17 24.92
CA THR A 191 -4.49 -1.20 25.32
C THR A 191 -5.76 -1.94 25.70
N LEU A 192 -6.03 -3.06 25.04
CA LEU A 192 -7.17 -3.93 25.34
C LEU A 192 -6.69 -5.33 25.71
N ARG A 193 -7.39 -5.98 26.65
CA ARG A 193 -7.05 -7.33 27.08
C ARG A 193 -7.44 -8.34 26.01
N SER A 194 -6.54 -9.26 25.65
CA SER A 194 -6.89 -10.33 24.72
C SER A 194 -7.95 -11.27 25.32
N TYR A 195 -8.75 -11.84 24.44
CA TYR A 195 -9.70 -12.89 24.79
C TYR A 195 -9.12 -14.28 24.45
N MET A 196 -9.66 -15.31 25.10
CA MET A 196 -9.19 -16.70 24.92
C MET A 196 -9.54 -17.26 23.54
N GLN A 197 -10.53 -16.69 22.87
CA GLN A 197 -11.02 -17.10 21.55
C GLN A 197 -10.74 -16.01 20.50
N GLY A 198 -10.43 -16.44 19.28
CA GLY A 198 -10.46 -15.62 18.08
C GLY A 198 -11.89 -15.52 17.54
N SER A 199 -12.08 -15.88 16.28
CA SER A 199 -13.37 -15.90 15.58
C SER A 199 -14.42 -16.77 16.26
N ALA A 200 -14.04 -17.79 17.05
CA ALA A 200 -15.00 -18.61 17.78
C ALA A 200 -15.80 -17.82 18.84
N ARG A 201 -15.33 -16.62 19.21
CA ARG A 201 -16.09 -15.65 20.01
C ARG A 201 -17.37 -15.18 19.31
N TYR A 202 -17.39 -15.22 17.97
CA TYR A 202 -18.47 -14.70 17.13
C TYR A 202 -19.06 -15.83 16.26
N PRO A 203 -20.23 -16.38 16.61
CA PRO A 203 -20.77 -17.60 15.98
C PRO A 203 -20.91 -17.56 14.44
N ASN A 204 -21.06 -16.37 13.85
CA ASN A 204 -21.24 -16.20 12.41
C ASN A 204 -19.95 -15.86 11.66
N ASN A 205 -18.80 -15.81 12.33
CA ASN A 205 -17.54 -15.51 11.66
C ASN A 205 -16.97 -16.77 10.99
N PRO A 206 -16.74 -16.77 9.67
CA PRO A 206 -16.28 -17.95 8.93
C PRO A 206 -14.77 -18.21 9.02
N SER A 207 -14.00 -17.35 9.70
CA SER A 207 -12.54 -17.50 9.84
C SER A 207 -12.18 -18.60 10.82
N LEU A 208 -11.01 -19.19 10.63
CA LEU A 208 -10.46 -20.15 11.60
C LEU A 208 -10.03 -19.41 12.87
N ASP A 209 -10.37 -19.97 14.04
CA ASP A 209 -10.03 -19.35 15.32
C ASP A 209 -8.53 -19.12 15.47
N ARG A 210 -7.71 -20.10 15.03
CA ARG A 210 -6.26 -19.99 15.06
C ARG A 210 -5.69 -18.87 14.16
N ASN A 211 -6.44 -18.40 13.16
CA ASN A 211 -6.05 -17.32 12.26
C ASN A 211 -6.53 -15.95 12.76
N THR A 212 -7.15 -15.88 13.92
CA THR A 212 -7.79 -14.67 14.43
C THR A 212 -7.51 -14.48 15.92
N VAL A 213 -7.59 -13.24 16.35
CA VAL A 213 -7.48 -12.83 17.75
C VAL A 213 -8.60 -11.83 18.05
N THR A 214 -9.02 -11.76 19.32
CA THR A 214 -9.99 -10.76 19.77
C THR A 214 -9.51 -10.13 21.06
N SER A 215 -9.95 -8.90 21.32
CA SER A 215 -9.75 -8.20 22.59
C SER A 215 -11.08 -7.73 23.17
N GLU A 216 -11.10 -7.45 24.46
CA GLU A 216 -12.26 -6.91 25.18
C GLU A 216 -12.19 -5.40 25.16
N GLU A 217 -13.19 -4.78 24.54
CA GLU A 217 -13.38 -3.34 24.66
C GLU A 217 -13.87 -3.01 26.08
N THR A 218 -13.65 -1.77 26.52
CA THR A 218 -14.21 -1.24 27.76
C THR A 218 -15.07 -0.01 27.51
N MET A 219 -15.90 0.39 28.49
CA MET A 219 -16.64 1.66 28.40
C MET A 219 -15.74 2.89 28.23
N GLN A 220 -14.45 2.76 28.54
CA GLN A 220 -13.46 3.81 28.42
C GLN A 220 -12.59 3.64 27.18
N SER A 221 -12.60 2.48 26.51
CA SER A 221 -11.79 2.31 25.31
C SER A 221 -12.27 1.25 24.34
N ALA A 222 -12.32 1.63 23.07
CA ALA A 222 -12.84 0.83 21.98
C ALA A 222 -12.15 1.18 20.65
N LEU A 223 -12.20 0.26 19.69
CA LEU A 223 -11.82 0.57 18.32
C LEU A 223 -13.05 1.09 17.56
N CYS A 224 -12.82 1.92 16.55
CA CYS A 224 -13.86 2.63 15.82
C CYS A 224 -13.77 2.43 14.31
N GLY A 225 -14.77 2.95 13.58
CA GLY A 225 -14.67 3.07 12.13
C GLY A 225 -13.37 3.79 11.73
N GLY A 226 -12.70 3.32 10.68
CA GLY A 226 -11.40 3.84 10.25
C GLY A 226 -10.18 3.21 10.95
N ASP A 227 -10.36 2.51 12.08
CA ASP A 227 -9.28 1.70 12.67
C ASP A 227 -9.03 0.41 11.90
N SER A 228 -9.89 0.03 10.96
CA SER A 228 -9.67 -1.10 10.06
C SER A 228 -8.26 -1.11 9.48
N GLY A 229 -7.56 -2.24 9.60
CA GLY A 229 -6.18 -2.42 9.20
C GLY A 229 -5.13 -1.97 10.23
N SER A 230 -5.51 -1.33 11.34
CA SER A 230 -4.57 -0.93 12.40
C SER A 230 -3.84 -2.13 13.02
N PRO A 231 -2.55 -1.99 13.37
CA PRO A 231 -1.78 -3.06 14.00
C PRO A 231 -2.18 -3.36 15.44
N TRP A 232 -1.98 -4.62 15.81
CA TRP A 232 -2.06 -5.11 17.17
C TRP A 232 -0.70 -5.64 17.60
N TYR A 233 -0.15 -5.10 18.68
CA TYR A 233 1.10 -5.55 19.26
C TYR A 233 0.87 -6.23 20.60
N ALA A 234 1.63 -7.29 20.91
CA ALA A 234 1.65 -7.89 22.25
C ALA A 234 3.09 -8.19 22.66
N THR A 235 3.38 -8.10 23.95
CA THR A 235 4.68 -8.50 24.49
C THR A 235 4.64 -9.96 24.92
N VAL A 236 5.48 -10.80 24.29
CA VAL A 236 5.64 -12.21 24.65
C VAL A 236 7.10 -12.45 24.98
N ASN A 237 7.37 -12.99 26.17
CA ASN A 237 8.73 -13.24 26.68
C ASN A 237 9.65 -12.01 26.62
N GLY A 238 9.09 -10.83 26.92
CA GLY A 238 9.82 -9.56 26.92
C GLY A 238 10.04 -8.93 25.54
N VAL A 239 9.52 -9.55 24.47
CA VAL A 239 9.64 -9.05 23.09
C VAL A 239 8.29 -8.58 22.59
N GLU A 240 8.22 -7.34 22.12
CA GLU A 240 7.03 -6.81 21.44
C GLU A 240 6.91 -7.42 20.04
N LYS A 241 5.76 -8.03 19.75
CA LYS A 241 5.50 -8.70 18.48
C LYS A 241 4.26 -8.13 17.82
N LEU A 242 4.33 -7.89 16.52
CA LEU A 242 3.19 -7.56 15.67
C LEU A 242 2.36 -8.84 15.43
N VAL A 243 1.09 -8.81 15.83
CA VAL A 243 0.25 -10.01 15.90
C VAL A 243 -0.79 -10.04 14.79
N ALA A 244 -1.56 -8.95 14.66
CA ALA A 244 -2.76 -8.91 13.85
C ALA A 244 -3.01 -7.50 13.30
N VAL A 245 -3.98 -7.42 12.38
CA VAL A 245 -4.58 -6.16 11.94
C VAL A 245 -6.08 -6.14 12.27
N THR A 246 -6.61 -4.96 12.62
CA THR A 246 -8.04 -4.78 12.95
C THR A 246 -8.92 -5.07 11.74
N VAL A 247 -9.97 -5.86 11.96
CA VAL A 247 -10.98 -6.21 10.94
C VAL A 247 -12.35 -5.69 11.33
N ALA A 248 -12.73 -5.88 12.58
CA ALA A 248 -14.02 -5.44 13.10
C ALA A 248 -13.90 -5.08 14.58
N ALA A 249 -14.85 -4.30 15.04
CA ALA A 249 -15.01 -3.91 16.43
C ALA A 249 -16.48 -3.64 16.71
N SER A 250 -16.89 -3.70 17.97
CA SER A 250 -18.27 -3.34 18.33
C SER A 250 -18.49 -1.82 18.21
N GLY A 251 -17.39 -1.06 18.22
CA GLY A 251 -17.39 0.35 17.84
C GLY A 251 -17.56 1.30 19.02
N CYS A 252 -17.12 2.53 18.83
CA CYS A 252 -17.50 3.66 19.68
C CYS A 252 -18.88 4.19 19.27
N GLN A 253 -19.97 3.67 19.86
CA GLN A 253 -21.30 4.28 19.75
C GLN A 253 -21.98 4.45 21.12
N SER A 254 -22.66 5.58 21.31
CA SER A 254 -23.24 6.08 22.57
C SER A 254 -23.86 5.04 23.54
N THR A 255 -23.70 5.30 24.85
CA THR A 255 -24.23 4.57 26.02
C THR A 255 -24.16 3.04 25.89
N GLY A 256 -23.04 2.47 26.34
CA GLY A 256 -22.73 1.04 26.26
C GLY A 256 -21.80 0.66 25.12
N GLY A 257 -21.53 1.56 24.17
CA GLY A 257 -20.44 1.37 23.21
C GLY A 257 -19.10 1.27 23.93
N GLY A 258 -18.33 0.27 23.53
CA GLY A 258 -17.13 -0.12 24.22
C GLY A 258 -17.29 -1.30 25.18
N THR A 259 -18.47 -1.87 25.48
CA THR A 259 -18.51 -3.13 26.26
C THR A 259 -18.50 -4.40 25.41
N GLY A 260 -17.97 -4.33 24.19
CA GLY A 260 -17.99 -5.41 23.21
C GLY A 260 -16.65 -6.10 23.04
N GLY A 261 -16.37 -6.48 21.81
CA GLY A 261 -15.09 -7.04 21.43
C GLY A 261 -14.63 -6.55 20.08
N THR A 262 -13.33 -6.72 19.88
CA THR A 262 -12.67 -6.50 18.61
C THR A 262 -12.47 -7.83 17.89
N LEU A 263 -12.08 -7.77 16.63
CA LEU A 263 -11.61 -8.90 15.84
C LEU A 263 -10.43 -8.45 15.00
N GLY A 264 -9.34 -9.21 15.06
CA GLY A 264 -8.17 -9.03 14.23
C GLY A 264 -7.81 -10.30 13.47
N THR A 265 -7.36 -10.15 12.22
CA THR A 265 -6.76 -11.25 11.45
C THR A 265 -5.30 -11.36 11.83
N ALA A 266 -4.88 -12.53 12.31
CA ALA A 266 -3.48 -12.80 12.64
C ALA A 266 -2.61 -12.78 11.37
N ILE A 267 -1.42 -12.20 11.45
CA ILE A 267 -0.55 -11.98 10.28
C ILE A 267 0.20 -13.25 9.89
N TYR A 268 0.70 -14.00 10.88
CA TYR A 268 1.58 -15.15 10.67
C TYR A 268 1.09 -16.18 9.66
N PRO A 269 -0.20 -16.61 9.66
CA PRO A 269 -0.70 -17.59 8.71
C PRO A 269 -0.53 -17.20 7.24
N TYR A 270 -0.40 -15.90 6.93
CA TYR A 270 -0.36 -15.39 5.57
C TYR A 270 1.04 -14.93 5.11
N LEU A 271 2.05 -15.06 5.98
CA LEU A 271 3.42 -14.62 5.66
C LEU A 271 4.05 -15.38 4.50
N SER A 272 3.78 -16.68 4.35
CA SER A 272 4.33 -17.48 3.25
C SER A 272 3.83 -16.98 1.89
N MET A 273 2.53 -16.71 1.79
CA MET A 273 1.90 -16.12 0.61
C MET A 273 2.48 -14.74 0.31
N MET A 274 2.57 -13.86 1.32
CA MET A 274 3.16 -12.54 1.15
C MET A 274 4.60 -12.62 0.65
N LYS A 275 5.45 -13.47 1.25
CA LYS A 275 6.86 -13.64 0.84
C LYS A 275 6.98 -14.12 -0.61
N ALA A 276 6.13 -15.06 -1.03
CA ALA A 276 6.09 -15.53 -2.41
C ALA A 276 5.72 -14.40 -3.37
N GLN A 277 4.68 -13.62 -3.04
CA GLN A 277 4.26 -12.47 -3.85
C GLN A 277 5.28 -11.34 -3.85
N TRP A 278 5.99 -11.13 -2.75
CA TRP A 278 7.07 -10.16 -2.65
C TRP A 278 8.24 -10.55 -3.55
N ALA A 279 8.62 -11.83 -3.58
CA ALA A 279 9.66 -12.32 -4.49
C ALA A 279 9.28 -12.17 -5.97
N ILE A 280 7.99 -12.34 -6.30
CA ILE A 280 7.46 -12.06 -7.65
C ILE A 280 7.52 -10.56 -7.93
N PHE A 281 7.06 -9.74 -6.99
CA PHE A 281 7.11 -8.28 -7.09
C PHE A 281 8.53 -7.79 -7.31
N LEU A 282 9.53 -8.26 -6.58
CA LEU A 282 10.92 -7.84 -6.80
C LEU A 282 11.47 -8.20 -8.19
N LYS A 283 10.92 -9.23 -8.84
CA LYS A 283 11.28 -9.62 -10.20
C LYS A 283 10.51 -8.87 -11.28
N GLU A 284 9.28 -8.45 -11.00
CA GLU A 284 8.42 -7.78 -11.99
C GLU A 284 8.45 -6.26 -11.86
N TYR A 285 8.59 -5.79 -10.63
CA TYR A 285 8.60 -4.40 -10.26
C TYR A 285 9.98 -3.81 -10.51
N VAL A 286 10.16 -3.41 -11.76
CA VAL A 286 11.12 -2.38 -12.10
C VAL A 286 10.60 -1.11 -11.41
N VAL A 287 11.35 -0.57 -10.44
CA VAL A 287 11.11 0.79 -9.94
C VAL A 287 10.89 1.63 -11.19
N PRO A 288 9.73 2.31 -11.37
CA PRO A 288 9.59 3.28 -12.43
C PRO A 288 10.78 4.19 -12.24
N SER A 289 11.75 4.10 -13.13
CA SER A 289 12.93 4.95 -13.07
C SER A 289 12.36 6.34 -12.86
N GLN A 290 12.84 7.03 -11.82
CA GLN A 290 12.57 8.46 -11.63
C GLN A 290 12.47 9.08 -13.02
N PRO A 291 11.43 9.90 -13.31
CA PRO A 291 11.13 10.35 -14.67
C PRO A 291 12.44 10.66 -15.36
N LEU A 292 12.80 9.82 -16.33
CA LEU A 292 14.13 9.72 -16.92
C LEU A 292 14.69 11.14 -17.11
N GLN A 293 15.62 11.56 -16.26
CA GLN A 293 16.23 12.90 -16.35
C GLN A 293 17.51 12.79 -17.17
N VAL A 294 17.75 13.79 -18.02
CA VAL A 294 19.08 13.99 -18.60
C VAL A 294 19.98 14.44 -17.45
N LEU A 295 20.79 13.54 -16.90
CA LEU A 295 21.75 13.95 -15.86
C LEU A 295 22.77 14.93 -16.48
N PRO A 296 23.33 15.86 -15.67
CA PRO A 296 24.40 16.75 -16.13
C PRO A 296 25.54 15.95 -16.78
N ILE A 297 26.10 16.50 -17.86
CA ILE A 297 27.23 15.86 -18.56
C ILE A 297 28.46 15.92 -17.64
N ASN A 298 28.87 14.78 -17.10
CA ASN A 298 30.15 14.65 -16.41
C ASN A 298 31.21 14.16 -17.40
N THR A 299 32.08 15.06 -17.84
CA THR A 299 33.15 14.77 -18.81
C THR A 299 34.22 13.81 -18.27
N SER A 300 34.28 13.59 -16.95
CA SER A 300 35.21 12.63 -16.34
C SER A 300 34.76 11.17 -16.48
N LEU A 301 33.51 10.91 -16.89
CA LEU A 301 32.98 9.56 -17.06
C LEU A 301 33.23 9.02 -18.48
N PRO A 302 33.38 7.69 -18.63
CA PRO A 302 33.51 7.05 -19.94
C PRO A 302 32.37 7.40 -20.88
N LEU A 303 32.69 7.66 -22.16
CA LEU A 303 31.69 7.84 -23.20
C LEU A 303 31.14 6.47 -23.64
N ILE A 304 29.82 6.35 -23.61
CA ILE A 304 29.09 5.21 -24.17
C ILE A 304 28.27 5.74 -25.32
N GLN A 305 28.77 5.52 -26.54
CA GLN A 305 28.06 5.81 -27.78
C GLN A 305 27.66 4.48 -28.42
N ARG A 306 26.50 4.46 -29.08
CA ARG A 306 26.11 3.32 -29.93
C ARG A 306 27.20 3.06 -30.97
N SER A 307 27.69 1.83 -31.10
CA SER A 307 28.80 1.51 -32.01
C SER A 307 28.36 1.27 -33.46
N GLU A 308 27.11 0.83 -33.68
CA GLU A 308 26.61 0.42 -34.99
C GLU A 308 25.18 0.90 -35.25
N GLY A 309 24.90 1.32 -36.48
CA GLY A 309 23.58 1.81 -36.90
C GLY A 309 23.47 3.33 -36.86
N CYS A 310 22.46 3.84 -37.56
CA CYS A 310 22.29 5.25 -37.90
C CYS A 310 20.86 5.67 -37.63
N ASP A 311 20.68 6.75 -36.88
CA ASP A 311 19.40 7.18 -36.34
C ASP A 311 19.13 8.66 -36.66
N ALA A 312 17.85 9.03 -36.70
CA ALA A 312 17.44 10.43 -36.62
C ALA A 312 17.46 10.88 -35.14
N THR A 313 17.54 12.18 -34.88
CA THR A 313 17.44 12.74 -33.51
C THR A 313 16.04 12.50 -32.95
N ASN A 314 15.88 11.44 -32.16
CA ASN A 314 14.64 11.07 -31.48
C ASN A 314 14.89 11.00 -29.96
N LEU A 315 13.98 10.39 -29.20
CA LEU A 315 14.26 10.05 -27.82
C LEU A 315 15.04 8.73 -27.78
N GLY A 316 15.96 8.62 -26.83
CA GLY A 316 16.80 7.45 -26.66
C GLY A 316 17.18 7.26 -25.20
N ALA A 317 17.34 6.01 -24.78
CA ALA A 317 17.83 5.62 -23.47
C ALA A 317 18.80 4.45 -23.60
N LEU A 318 19.91 4.51 -22.87
CA LEU A 318 20.77 3.37 -22.65
C LEU A 318 20.07 2.44 -21.65
N GLN A 319 19.92 1.17 -22.01
CA GLN A 319 19.43 0.12 -21.14
C GLN A 319 20.56 -0.81 -20.72
N ILE A 320 20.48 -1.34 -19.51
CA ILE A 320 21.36 -2.39 -19.01
C ILE A 320 20.54 -3.63 -18.64
N LEU A 321 21.13 -4.81 -18.85
CA LEU A 321 20.56 -6.08 -18.42
C LEU A 321 21.00 -6.36 -16.98
N GLU A 322 20.06 -6.31 -16.04
CA GLU A 322 20.26 -6.67 -14.65
C GLU A 322 19.24 -7.75 -14.27
N ASN A 323 19.70 -8.82 -13.63
CA ASN A 323 18.84 -9.93 -13.17
C ASN A 323 17.95 -10.55 -14.28
N GLY A 324 18.45 -10.56 -15.53
CA GLY A 324 17.72 -11.11 -16.68
C GLY A 324 16.65 -10.17 -17.25
N GLN A 325 16.61 -8.90 -16.81
CA GLN A 325 15.67 -7.89 -17.31
C GLN A 325 16.36 -6.62 -17.77
N TRP A 326 15.82 -6.02 -18.83
CA TRP A 326 16.30 -4.77 -19.39
C TRP A 326 15.72 -3.58 -18.63
N ARG A 327 16.60 -2.71 -18.11
CA ARG A 327 16.22 -1.49 -17.39
C ARG A 327 16.77 -0.27 -18.10
N ASP A 328 15.95 0.77 -18.27
CA ASP A 328 16.44 2.11 -18.66
C ASP A 328 17.42 2.61 -17.60
N PHE A 329 18.68 2.74 -17.97
CA PHE A 329 19.76 3.20 -17.11
C PHE A 329 19.91 4.72 -17.17
N MET A 330 19.84 5.31 -18.37
CA MET A 330 20.01 6.76 -18.57
C MET A 330 19.42 7.20 -19.91
N LEU A 331 18.81 8.40 -19.99
CA LEU A 331 18.50 9.02 -21.28
C LEU A 331 19.78 9.34 -22.05
N ALA A 332 19.70 9.27 -23.38
CA ALA A 332 20.69 9.83 -24.26
C ALA A 332 20.93 11.30 -23.87
N GLN A 333 22.18 11.61 -23.51
CA GLN A 333 22.60 12.98 -23.18
C GLN A 333 22.80 13.81 -24.45
N GLY A 334 23.00 13.14 -25.58
CA GLY A 334 22.98 13.79 -26.88
C GLY A 334 23.05 12.78 -28.04
N TRP A 335 23.20 13.36 -29.23
CA TRP A 335 23.26 12.64 -30.50
C TRP A 335 24.53 13.09 -31.25
N ALA A 336 25.44 12.16 -31.49
CA ALA A 336 26.70 12.41 -32.19
C ALA A 336 26.49 12.19 -33.69
N ARG A 337 26.91 13.15 -34.51
CA ARG A 337 26.90 12.98 -35.98
C ARG A 337 28.00 11.99 -36.36
N VAL A 338 27.68 11.02 -37.21
CA VAL A 338 28.63 9.99 -37.65
C VAL A 338 28.82 10.06 -39.16
N ALA A 339 30.07 10.11 -39.61
CA ALA A 339 30.41 10.38 -41.01
C ALA A 339 29.89 9.31 -41.99
N ASN A 340 29.78 8.06 -41.55
CA ASN A 340 29.28 6.95 -42.36
C ASN A 340 27.75 6.81 -42.35
N CYS A 341 27.02 7.67 -41.63
CA CYS A 341 25.57 7.63 -41.60
C CYS A 341 24.93 8.45 -42.73
N PRO A 342 23.81 7.97 -43.31
CA PRO A 342 23.10 8.70 -44.36
C PRO A 342 22.56 10.03 -43.83
N SER A 343 22.42 11.02 -44.72
CA SER A 343 21.92 12.35 -44.36
C SER A 343 20.52 12.35 -43.72
N THR A 344 19.71 11.32 -43.99
CA THR A 344 18.37 11.13 -43.41
C THR A 344 18.40 10.63 -41.96
N HIS A 345 19.47 9.96 -41.54
CA HIS A 345 19.63 9.41 -40.19
C HIS A 345 21.09 9.57 -39.72
N PRO A 346 21.62 10.80 -39.60
CA PRO A 346 23.07 11.01 -39.54
C PRO A 346 23.67 10.84 -38.13
N PHE A 347 22.92 10.31 -37.16
CA PHE A 347 23.28 10.38 -35.74
C PHE A 347 23.33 9.03 -35.03
N GLN A 348 24.03 9.01 -33.90
CA GLN A 348 24.01 7.94 -32.90
C GLN A 348 23.82 8.55 -31.50
N PRO A 349 23.03 7.92 -30.61
CA PRO A 349 22.87 8.41 -29.25
C PRO A 349 24.13 8.14 -28.43
N TRP A 350 24.37 9.00 -27.44
CA TRP A 350 25.47 8.81 -26.49
C TRP A 350 25.10 9.25 -25.06
N VAL A 351 25.81 8.66 -24.10
CA VAL A 351 25.82 9.05 -22.67
C VAL A 351 27.24 9.01 -22.13
N ARG A 352 27.50 9.67 -21.00
CA ARG A 352 28.70 9.51 -20.19
C ARG A 352 28.33 8.89 -18.85
N ALA A 353 28.81 7.67 -18.61
CA ALA A 353 28.44 6.90 -17.44
C ALA A 353 29.52 5.91 -17.00
N SER A 354 29.55 5.61 -15.70
CA SER A 354 30.33 4.50 -15.15
C SER A 354 29.44 3.26 -15.08
N ILE A 355 29.73 2.26 -15.92
CA ILE A 355 29.07 0.96 -15.92
C ILE A 355 30.14 -0.13 -15.75
N PRO A 356 29.91 -1.21 -14.99
CA PRO A 356 30.84 -2.32 -14.90
C PRO A 356 31.19 -2.90 -16.27
N GLU A 357 32.46 -3.25 -16.49
CA GLU A 357 32.86 -3.95 -17.71
C GLU A 357 32.10 -5.27 -17.86
N ASN A 358 31.79 -5.65 -19.10
CA ASN A 358 30.98 -6.81 -19.46
C ASN A 358 29.48 -6.76 -19.09
N THR A 359 28.97 -5.65 -18.53
CA THR A 359 27.52 -5.44 -18.44
C THR A 359 26.90 -5.51 -19.83
N GLU A 360 25.84 -6.30 -19.99
CA GLU A 360 25.11 -6.39 -21.25
C GLU A 360 24.19 -5.17 -21.37
N ILE A 361 24.34 -4.41 -22.46
CA ILE A 361 23.69 -3.12 -22.68
C ILE A 361 23.01 -3.08 -24.05
N ARG A 362 21.99 -2.23 -24.21
CA ARG A 362 21.34 -1.94 -25.50
C ARG A 362 20.76 -0.53 -25.50
N TRP A 363 20.39 -0.02 -26.67
CA TRP A 363 19.67 1.24 -26.79
C TRP A 363 18.18 0.99 -27.01
N ARG A 364 17.36 1.72 -26.26
CA ARG A 364 15.93 1.90 -26.51
C ARG A 364 15.74 3.23 -27.22
N LEU A 365 15.13 3.23 -28.39
CA LEU A 365 14.90 4.43 -29.21
C LEU A 365 13.41 4.55 -29.51
N TRP A 366 12.87 5.76 -29.43
CA TRP A 366 11.44 5.95 -29.67
C TRP A 366 11.08 7.38 -30.10
N ALA A 367 9.89 7.49 -30.69
CA ALA A 367 9.19 8.74 -30.91
C ALA A 367 7.84 8.68 -30.17
N THR A 368 7.58 9.65 -29.29
CA THR A 368 6.37 9.69 -28.45
C THR A 368 5.11 9.56 -29.30
N GLY A 369 4.31 8.52 -29.04
CA GLY A 369 3.05 8.27 -29.75
C GLY A 369 3.18 7.72 -31.17
N ALA A 370 4.39 7.34 -31.62
CA ALA A 370 4.62 6.83 -32.96
C ALA A 370 5.22 5.41 -32.97
N TRP A 371 6.46 5.25 -32.53
CA TRP A 371 7.18 3.97 -32.62
C TRP A 371 8.23 3.81 -31.52
N GLU A 372 8.63 2.57 -31.27
CA GLU A 372 9.68 2.16 -30.32
C GLU A 372 10.50 1.01 -30.92
N VAL A 373 11.81 1.04 -30.71
CA VAL A 373 12.74 0.01 -31.16
C VAL A 373 13.86 -0.21 -30.14
N PHE A 374 14.35 -1.44 -30.08
CA PHE A 374 15.47 -1.85 -29.22
C PHE A 374 16.62 -2.34 -30.10
N THR A 375 17.84 -1.84 -29.87
CA THR A 375 19.01 -2.33 -30.60
C THR A 375 19.39 -3.73 -30.13
N PRO A 376 20.17 -4.48 -30.96
CA PRO A 376 20.81 -5.70 -30.50
C PRO A 376 21.64 -5.45 -29.22
N PRO A 377 21.56 -6.35 -28.23
CA PRO A 377 22.40 -6.31 -27.04
C PRO A 377 23.89 -6.47 -27.37
N TYR A 378 24.75 -5.79 -26.60
CA TYR A 378 26.20 -5.96 -26.65
C TYR A 378 26.82 -5.81 -25.26
N LYS A 379 28.00 -6.40 -25.05
CA LYS A 379 28.72 -6.26 -23.78
C LYS A 379 29.51 -4.95 -23.75
N TYR A 380 29.32 -4.17 -22.69
CA TYR A 380 30.06 -2.94 -22.48
C TYR A 380 31.55 -3.21 -22.27
N ARG A 381 32.39 -2.48 -23.02
CA ARG A 381 33.83 -2.41 -22.83
C ARG A 381 34.24 -0.95 -22.78
N PRO A 382 34.93 -0.48 -21.73
CA PRO A 382 35.40 0.89 -21.68
C PRO A 382 36.35 1.14 -22.85
N SER A 383 36.05 2.12 -23.69
CA SER A 383 37.02 2.60 -24.67
C SER A 383 37.66 3.87 -24.15
N ASN A 384 39.00 3.94 -24.23
CA ASN A 384 39.75 5.17 -23.98
C ASN A 384 39.81 6.09 -25.21
N ALA A 385 39.02 5.81 -26.26
CA ALA A 385 39.32 6.23 -27.63
C ALA A 385 38.19 7.02 -28.33
N PHE A 386 37.38 7.78 -27.59
CA PHE A 386 36.47 8.74 -28.21
C PHE A 386 36.81 10.17 -27.79
N GLY A 387 37.24 10.97 -28.77
CA GLY A 387 37.28 12.42 -28.64
C GLY A 387 35.88 12.96 -28.32
N THR A 388 35.82 14.11 -27.67
CA THR A 388 34.57 14.77 -27.28
C THR A 388 33.66 14.92 -28.50
N PRO A 389 32.48 14.27 -28.56
CA PRO A 389 31.58 14.45 -29.69
C PRO A 389 31.07 15.89 -29.67
N THR A 390 31.10 16.57 -30.82
CA THR A 390 30.49 17.90 -30.98
C THR A 390 28.97 17.75 -30.86
N PRO A 391 28.32 18.24 -29.79
CA PRO A 391 26.89 18.09 -29.63
C PRO A 391 26.14 18.93 -30.69
N SER A 392 25.15 18.33 -31.35
CA SER A 392 24.12 19.07 -32.09
C SER A 392 23.05 19.53 -31.11
N PRO A 393 22.38 20.68 -31.30
CA PRO A 393 21.28 21.10 -30.42
C PRO A 393 20.20 20.02 -30.37
N THR A 394 20.09 19.37 -29.21
CA THR A 394 18.98 18.47 -28.88
C THR A 394 17.70 19.30 -28.96
N LYS A 395 16.66 18.81 -29.65
CA LYS A 395 15.31 19.36 -29.46
C LYS A 395 15.03 19.23 -27.97
N ALA A 396 15.00 20.35 -27.26
CA ALA A 396 14.72 20.38 -25.83
C ALA A 396 13.51 19.51 -25.54
N SER A 397 13.62 18.66 -24.52
CA SER A 397 12.47 18.03 -23.90
C SER A 397 11.47 19.13 -23.60
N VAL A 398 10.37 19.17 -24.36
CA VAL A 398 9.24 20.03 -24.05
C VAL A 398 8.84 19.68 -22.61
N PRO A 399 8.90 20.63 -21.67
CA PRO A 399 8.28 20.41 -20.37
C PRO A 399 6.81 20.14 -20.65
N LEU A 400 6.28 19.02 -20.18
CA LEU A 400 4.83 18.85 -20.08
C LEU A 400 4.34 19.89 -19.06
N THR A 401 4.04 21.10 -19.52
CA THR A 401 3.23 22.06 -18.79
C THR A 401 1.86 21.43 -18.58
N LEU A 402 1.58 21.03 -17.34
CA LEU A 402 0.22 20.78 -16.87
C LEU A 402 -0.53 22.11 -16.92
N THR A 403 -1.29 22.34 -17.98
CA THR A 403 -2.34 23.36 -17.97
C THR A 403 -3.41 22.94 -16.97
N PRO A 404 -3.82 23.80 -16.02
CA PRO A 404 -4.96 23.53 -15.15
C PRO A 404 -6.22 23.42 -16.03
N LEU A 405 -6.98 22.33 -15.87
CA LEU A 405 -8.32 22.20 -16.44
C LEU A 405 -9.29 23.09 -15.64
N THR A 406 -9.27 24.39 -15.92
CA THR A 406 -10.38 25.28 -15.60
C THR A 406 -11.07 25.65 -16.90
N ASN A 407 -12.35 25.28 -17.00
CA ASN A 407 -13.30 25.44 -18.12
C ASN A 407 -13.34 24.28 -19.12
N VAL A 408 -14.15 23.28 -18.78
CA VAL A 408 -14.73 22.34 -19.75
C VAL A 408 -16.09 22.90 -20.19
N PRO A 409 -16.28 23.25 -21.48
CA PRO A 409 -17.60 23.42 -22.05
C PRO A 409 -18.30 22.06 -22.13
N ARG A 410 -19.57 22.02 -21.68
CA ARG A 410 -20.47 20.88 -21.83
C ARG A 410 -20.62 20.53 -23.32
N VAL A 411 -20.17 19.35 -23.74
CA VAL A 411 -20.59 18.69 -25.00
C VAL A 411 -20.80 17.18 -24.79
N GLN A 412 -21.80 16.70 -25.50
CA GLN A 412 -22.59 15.47 -25.48
C GLN A 412 -21.86 14.12 -25.74
N PRO A 413 -22.56 12.97 -25.57
CA PRO A 413 -21.95 11.65 -25.45
C PRO A 413 -21.70 10.99 -26.81
N THR A 414 -20.64 10.18 -26.91
CA THR A 414 -20.64 8.75 -27.32
C THR A 414 -19.29 8.32 -27.90
N LEU A 415 -18.70 7.28 -27.32
CA LEU A 415 -18.18 6.13 -28.06
C LEU A 415 -18.43 4.89 -27.18
N PRO A 416 -19.04 3.80 -27.70
CA PRO A 416 -19.32 2.61 -26.90
C PRO A 416 -18.01 1.90 -26.55
N VAL A 417 -17.79 1.69 -25.25
CA VAL A 417 -16.74 0.81 -24.73
C VAL A 417 -17.00 -0.60 -25.27
N LYS A 418 -16.07 -1.14 -26.06
CA LYS A 418 -16.18 -2.50 -26.58
C LYS A 418 -16.15 -3.48 -25.39
N THR A 419 -17.28 -4.11 -25.10
CA THR A 419 -17.43 -5.06 -24.01
C THR A 419 -16.83 -6.42 -24.37
N VAL A 420 -15.98 -6.93 -23.49
CA VAL A 420 -15.40 -8.28 -23.61
C VAL A 420 -16.48 -9.32 -23.29
N THR A 421 -16.79 -10.17 -24.25
CA THR A 421 -17.78 -11.26 -24.12
C THR A 421 -17.09 -12.60 -23.85
N THR A 422 -17.75 -13.50 -23.13
CA THR A 422 -17.30 -14.88 -22.91
C THR A 422 -18.27 -15.85 -23.57
N ILE A 423 -17.77 -16.82 -24.32
CA ILE A 423 -18.56 -17.91 -24.92
C ILE A 423 -18.11 -19.27 -24.41
N ARG A 424 -19.02 -20.24 -24.43
CA ARG A 424 -18.70 -21.65 -24.18
C ARG A 424 -18.68 -22.44 -25.49
N CYS A 425 -17.72 -23.35 -25.60
CA CYS A 425 -17.43 -24.13 -26.78
C CYS A 425 -17.29 -25.60 -26.39
N LYS A 426 -17.95 -26.52 -27.11
CA LYS A 426 -17.91 -27.97 -26.84
C LYS A 426 -17.26 -28.77 -27.97
N LYS A 427 -16.55 -29.83 -27.64
CA LYS A 427 -16.08 -30.88 -28.57
C LYS A 427 -16.22 -32.23 -27.87
N GLY A 428 -17.25 -33.00 -28.22
CA GLY A 428 -17.62 -34.18 -27.44
C GLY A 428 -17.99 -33.78 -26.00
N LEU A 429 -17.32 -34.40 -25.03
CA LEU A 429 -17.49 -34.11 -23.59
C LEU A 429 -16.66 -32.92 -23.09
N LEU A 430 -15.74 -32.39 -23.90
CA LEU A 430 -14.87 -31.28 -23.50
C LEU A 430 -15.59 -29.94 -23.68
N VAL A 431 -15.71 -29.15 -22.61
CA VAL A 431 -16.25 -27.78 -22.63
C VAL A 431 -15.15 -26.77 -22.28
N LYS A 432 -15.00 -25.72 -23.09
CA LYS A 432 -14.05 -24.63 -22.88
C LYS A 432 -14.75 -23.28 -22.91
N SER A 433 -14.30 -22.34 -22.07
CA SER A 433 -14.76 -20.94 -22.09
C SER A 433 -13.72 -20.06 -22.80
N VAL A 434 -14.16 -19.23 -23.73
CA VAL A 434 -13.30 -18.32 -24.51
C VAL A 434 -13.78 -16.89 -24.32
N LYS A 435 -12.89 -16.00 -23.88
CA LYS A 435 -13.20 -14.59 -23.58
C LYS A 435 -12.44 -13.66 -24.52
N GLY A 436 -13.13 -12.67 -25.10
CA GLY A 436 -12.54 -11.73 -26.05
C GLY A 436 -13.54 -10.67 -26.50
N LEU A 437 -13.11 -9.71 -27.32
CA LEU A 437 -14.01 -8.69 -27.88
C LEU A 437 -14.98 -9.26 -28.92
N ASN A 438 -14.57 -10.35 -29.60
CA ASN A 438 -15.37 -11.15 -30.51
C ASN A 438 -14.89 -12.61 -30.42
N PRO A 439 -15.19 -13.33 -29.33
CA PRO A 439 -14.62 -14.65 -29.12
C PRO A 439 -15.23 -15.66 -30.11
N VAL A 440 -14.39 -16.55 -30.65
CA VAL A 440 -14.79 -17.63 -31.58
C VAL A 440 -14.32 -18.96 -31.01
N CYS A 441 -15.08 -20.03 -31.24
CA CYS A 441 -14.67 -21.35 -30.77
C CYS A 441 -13.42 -21.86 -31.50
N PRO A 442 -12.47 -22.50 -30.79
CA PRO A 442 -11.31 -23.12 -31.41
C PRO A 442 -11.72 -24.17 -32.44
N LYS A 443 -10.86 -24.41 -33.44
CA LYS A 443 -11.12 -25.37 -34.52
C LYS A 443 -11.58 -26.73 -33.96
N GLY A 444 -12.74 -27.19 -34.42
CA GLY A 444 -13.36 -28.45 -33.98
C GLY A 444 -14.21 -28.36 -32.70
N PHE A 445 -14.38 -27.17 -32.12
CA PHE A 445 -15.37 -26.93 -31.06
C PHE A 445 -16.58 -26.19 -31.62
N THR A 446 -17.78 -26.55 -31.16
CA THR A 446 -19.04 -25.87 -31.51
C THR A 446 -19.48 -24.97 -30.36
N ARG A 447 -19.96 -23.77 -30.68
CA ARG A 447 -20.49 -22.84 -29.68
C ARG A 447 -21.75 -23.43 -29.05
N ILE A 448 -21.81 -23.41 -27.73
CA ILE A 448 -23.03 -23.71 -26.99
C ILE A 448 -23.60 -22.41 -26.43
N LYS A 449 -24.93 -22.28 -26.49
CA LYS A 449 -25.62 -21.19 -25.79
C LYS A 449 -25.39 -21.40 -24.30
N SER A 450 -24.94 -20.32 -23.64
CA SER A 450 -24.77 -20.24 -22.19
C SER A 450 -26.11 -20.45 -21.49
#